data_AF-A0A2S7XPE1-F1
#
_entry.id   AF-A0A2S7XPE1-F1
#
_cell.length_a   1.000
_cell.length_b   1.000
_cell.length_c   1.000
_cell.angle_alpha   90.00
_cell.angle_beta   90.00
_cell.angle_gamma   90.00
#
_symmetry.space_group_name_H-M   'P 1'
#
loop_
_entity.id
_entity.type
_entity.pdbx_description
1 polymer ?
#
loop_
_entity_poly.entity_id
_entity_poly.type
_entity_poly.pdbx_seq_one_letter_code
_entity_poly.pdbx_strand_id
1 'polypeptide(L)'
;MSSSSIKRFQRLLTIRKAQENEGAVALGGRLAELQRIEHQRDLLVEYQSHYVNANLPNDARILKQIALLQQQLRGALQQQEGRLVIAEKQVEQARSAWMEMHQASLSLEKLIERRRRVENTLDGRKQQYEQDLWATRKAFQKTDQDLA
;
A
#
# COMPACT_ATOMS: atom_id res chain seq x y z
N MET A 1 -5.22 10.44 33.26
CA MET A 1 -4.29 11.00 32.25
C MET A 1 -4.25 10.22 30.91
N SER A 2 -5.05 9.18 30.68
CA SER A 2 -4.86 8.27 29.52
C SER A 2 -5.53 8.73 28.20
N SER A 3 -6.68 9.40 28.26
CA SER A 3 -7.45 9.91 27.10
C SER A 3 -6.65 10.83 26.15
N SER A 4 -5.75 11.66 26.69
CA SER A 4 -4.89 12.56 25.91
C SER A 4 -3.90 11.79 25.01
N SER A 5 -3.39 10.66 25.49
CA SER A 5 -2.42 9.83 24.75
C SER A 5 -3.05 9.13 23.56
N ILE A 6 -4.28 8.60 23.71
CA ILE A 6 -4.99 7.95 22.59
C ILE A 6 -5.34 8.95 21.49
N LYS A 7 -5.81 10.15 21.86
CA LYS A 7 -6.09 11.22 20.89
C LYS A 7 -4.83 11.63 20.11
N ARG A 8 -3.67 11.69 20.77
CA ARG A 8 -2.38 11.96 20.10
C ARG A 8 -2.01 10.85 19.11
N PHE A 9 -2.16 9.58 19.49
CA PHE A 9 -1.89 8.46 18.59
C PHE A 9 -2.86 8.40 17.41
N GLN A 10 -4.13 8.74 17.61
CA GLN A 10 -5.12 8.84 16.53
C GLN A 10 -4.73 9.93 15.52
N ARG A 11 -4.29 11.11 15.97
CA ARG A 11 -3.78 12.15 15.08
C ARG A 11 -2.56 11.68 14.29
N LEU A 12 -1.62 10.99 14.96
CA LEU A 12 -0.45 10.41 14.30
C LEU A 12 -0.87 9.35 13.28
N LEU A 13 -1.87 8.53 13.58
CA LEU A 13 -2.40 7.53 12.66
C LEU A 13 -3.00 8.19 11.41
N THR A 14 -3.76 9.28 11.57
CA THR A 14 -4.28 10.04 10.42
C THR A 14 -3.16 10.51 9.50
N ILE A 15 -2.06 11.04 10.07
CA ILE A 15 -0.89 11.48 9.30
C ILE A 15 -0.23 10.29 8.58
N ARG A 16 -0.05 9.17 9.28
CA ARG A 16 0.58 7.96 8.71
C ARG A 16 -0.26 7.35 7.58
N LYS A 17 -1.58 7.32 7.72
CA LYS A 17 -2.50 6.89 6.65
C LYS A 17 -2.45 7.81 5.44
N ALA A 18 -2.33 9.12 5.65
CA ALA A 18 -2.15 10.05 4.54
C ALA A 18 -0.84 9.77 3.78
N GLN A 19 0.27 9.57 4.50
CA GLN A 19 1.56 9.19 3.90
C GLN A 19 1.50 7.85 3.17
N GLU A 20 0.85 6.84 3.75
CA GLU A 20 0.62 5.55 3.09
C GLU A 20 -0.17 5.70 1.79
N ASN A 21 -1.20 6.54 1.79
CA ASN A 21 -2.00 6.82 0.60
C ASN A 21 -1.19 7.56 -0.47
N GLU A 22 -0.36 8.54 -0.09
CA GLU A 22 0.59 9.19 -1.00
C GLU A 22 1.58 8.17 -1.61
N GLY A 23 2.09 7.25 -0.80
CA GLY A 23 2.93 6.14 -1.25
C GLY A 23 2.20 5.21 -2.22
N ALA A 24 0.92 4.92 -1.97
CA ALA A 24 0.09 4.10 -2.85
C ALA A 24 -0.14 4.77 -4.21
N VAL A 25 -0.41 6.09 -4.22
CA VAL A 25 -0.53 6.88 -5.46
C VAL A 25 0.78 6.87 -6.24
N ALA A 26 1.92 7.05 -5.56
CA ALA A 26 3.23 6.99 -6.19
C ALA A 26 3.51 5.60 -6.81
N LEU A 27 3.20 4.52 -6.09
CA LEU A 27 3.30 3.14 -6.61
C LEU A 27 2.38 2.93 -7.82
N GLY A 28 1.14 3.40 -7.76
CA GLY A 28 0.20 3.35 -8.88
C GLY A 28 0.74 4.06 -10.13
N GLY A 29 1.36 5.23 -9.96
CA GLY A 29 2.03 5.94 -11.05
C GLY A 29 3.19 5.14 -11.67
N ARG A 30 3.99 4.43 -10.87
CA ARG A 30 5.07 3.58 -11.37
C ARG A 30 4.56 2.36 -12.10
N LEU A 31 3.48 1.74 -11.62
CA LEU A 31 2.83 0.61 -12.30
C LEU A 31 2.25 1.03 -13.66
N ALA A 32 1.60 2.20 -13.72
CA ALA A 32 1.08 2.72 -14.99
C ALA A 32 2.20 3.01 -15.99
N GLU A 33 3.34 3.52 -15.53
CA GLU A 33 4.51 3.74 -16.38
C GLU A 33 5.11 2.42 -16.87
N LEU A 34 5.23 1.41 -16.01
CA LEU A 34 5.69 0.07 -16.41
C LEU A 34 4.78 -0.52 -17.49
N GLN A 35 3.47 -0.47 -17.29
CA GLN A 35 2.49 -0.95 -18.28
C GLN A 35 2.61 -0.23 -19.62
N ARG A 36 2.88 1.08 -19.61
CA ARG A 36 3.10 1.85 -20.84
C ARG A 36 4.37 1.39 -21.58
N ILE A 37 5.44 1.10 -20.84
CA ILE A 37 6.71 0.62 -21.39
C ILE A 37 6.56 -0.82 -21.94
N GLU A 38 5.83 -1.69 -21.22
CA GLU A 38 5.47 -3.03 -21.68
C GLU A 38 4.68 -2.97 -22.99
N HIS A 39 3.65 -2.11 -23.04
CA HIS A 39 2.86 -1.94 -24.26
C HIS A 39 3.71 -1.47 -25.45
N GLN A 40 4.64 -0.54 -25.24
CA GLN A 40 5.57 -0.10 -26.29
C GLN A 40 6.49 -1.23 -26.77
N ARG A 41 6.92 -2.12 -25.87
CA ARG A 41 7.71 -3.31 -26.23
C ARG A 41 6.89 -4.24 -27.11
N ASP A 42 5.64 -4.50 -26.72
CA ASP A 42 4.74 -5.39 -27.47
C ASP A 42 4.51 -4.86 -28.90
N LEU A 43 4.29 -3.56 -29.06
CA LEU A 43 4.17 -2.92 -30.38
C LEU A 43 5.43 -3.08 -31.23
N LEU A 44 6.62 -2.98 -30.64
CA LEU A 44 7.88 -3.18 -31.37
C LEU A 44 8.08 -4.65 -31.77
N VAL A 45 7.68 -5.59 -30.93
CA VAL A 45 7.72 -7.04 -31.22
C VAL A 45 6.72 -7.40 -32.30
N GLU A 46 5.49 -6.88 -32.22
CA GLU A 46 4.46 -7.05 -33.25
C GLU A 46 4.96 -6.50 -34.59
N TYR A 47 5.50 -5.28 -34.59
CA TYR A 47 6.10 -4.67 -35.78
C TYR A 47 7.23 -5.55 -36.35
N GLN A 48 8.11 -6.10 -35.51
CA GLN A 48 9.15 -7.03 -35.95
C GLN A 48 8.55 -8.26 -36.64
N SER A 49 7.51 -8.84 -36.06
CA SER A 49 6.87 -10.04 -36.60
C SER A 49 6.28 -9.80 -38.00
N HIS A 50 5.70 -8.62 -38.24
CA HIS A 50 5.21 -8.25 -39.56
C HIS A 50 6.31 -8.18 -40.62
N TYR A 51 7.49 -7.66 -40.26
CA TYR A 51 8.62 -7.57 -41.18
C TYR A 51 9.32 -8.90 -41.44
N VAL A 52 9.38 -9.80 -40.45
CA VAL A 52 9.96 -11.14 -40.62
C VAL A 52 9.07 -12.01 -41.51
N ASN A 53 7.75 -11.84 -41.43
CA ASN A 53 6.78 -12.63 -42.18
C ASN A 53 6.39 -12.01 -43.54
N ALA A 54 6.93 -10.84 -43.89
CA ALA A 54 6.67 -10.19 -45.18
C ALA A 54 7.40 -10.92 -46.31
N ASN A 55 6.75 -11.05 -47.48
CA ASN A 55 7.37 -11.61 -48.69
C ASN A 55 8.63 -10.82 -49.05
N LEU A 56 9.76 -11.52 -49.19
CA LEU A 56 11.05 -10.94 -49.53
C LEU A 56 11.01 -10.36 -50.96
N PRO A 57 11.27 -9.06 -51.13
CA PRO A 57 11.37 -8.45 -52.45
C PRO A 57 12.60 -8.94 -53.21
N ASN A 58 12.49 -9.12 -54.53
CA ASN A 58 13.61 -9.51 -55.40
C ASN A 58 14.61 -8.36 -55.68
N ASP A 59 14.34 -7.14 -55.20
CA ASP A 59 15.22 -5.98 -55.39
C ASP A 59 16.28 -5.89 -54.27
N ALA A 60 17.56 -5.98 -54.66
CA ALA A 60 18.71 -5.87 -53.76
C ALA A 60 18.75 -4.56 -52.95
N ARG A 61 18.22 -3.44 -53.49
CA ARG A 61 18.13 -2.17 -52.75
C ARG A 61 17.15 -2.27 -51.59
N ILE A 62 16.01 -2.92 -51.83
CA ILE A 62 14.97 -3.11 -50.82
C ILE A 62 15.45 -4.09 -49.75
N LEU A 63 16.16 -5.16 -50.13
CA LEU A 63 16.78 -6.09 -49.19
C LEU A 63 17.77 -5.38 -48.24
N LYS A 64 18.59 -4.45 -48.76
CA LYS A 64 19.51 -3.65 -47.93
C LYS A 64 18.77 -2.73 -46.96
N GLN A 65 17.66 -2.13 -47.39
CA GLN A 65 16.81 -1.31 -46.52
C GLN A 65 16.16 -2.13 -45.40
N ILE A 66 15.66 -3.33 -45.72
CA ILE A 66 15.08 -4.25 -44.74
C ILE A 66 16.14 -4.68 -43.72
N ALA A 67 17.36 -5.00 -44.16
CA ALA A 67 18.44 -5.37 -43.25
C ALA A 67 18.81 -4.23 -42.28
N LEU A 68 18.86 -2.99 -42.76
CA LEU A 68 19.10 -1.81 -41.92
C LEU A 68 17.97 -1.61 -40.90
N LEU A 69 16.71 -1.72 -41.34
CA LEU A 69 15.55 -1.59 -40.47
C LEU A 69 15.54 -2.68 -39.38
N GLN A 70 15.87 -3.92 -39.72
CA GLN A 70 15.98 -5.02 -38.75
C GLN A 70 17.06 -4.74 -37.69
N GLN A 71 18.20 -4.17 -38.10
CA GLN A 71 19.25 -3.78 -37.16
C GLN A 71 18.78 -2.65 -36.23
N GLN A 72 18.12 -1.63 -36.78
CA GLN A 72 17.56 -0.53 -35.99
C GLN A 72 16.50 -1.03 -35.00
N LEU A 73 15.63 -1.93 -35.44
CA LEU A 73 14.57 -2.51 -34.61
C LEU A 73 15.14 -3.37 -33.48
N ARG A 74 16.18 -4.17 -33.76
CA ARG A 74 16.89 -4.93 -32.72
C ARG A 74 17.51 -4.00 -31.68
N GLY A 75 18.12 -2.89 -32.12
CA GLY A 75 18.66 -1.87 -31.23
C GLY A 75 17.58 -1.20 -30.38
N ALA A 76 16.45 -0.85 -30.97
CA ALA A 76 15.30 -0.25 -30.28
C ALA A 76 14.71 -1.21 -29.24
N LEU A 77 14.54 -2.50 -29.57
CA LEU A 77 14.09 -3.53 -28.64
C LEU A 77 15.06 -3.69 -27.46
N GLN A 78 16.37 -3.71 -27.71
CA GLN A 78 17.37 -3.79 -26.64
C GLN A 78 17.31 -2.57 -25.71
N GLN A 79 17.13 -1.37 -26.26
CA GLN A 79 16.93 -0.16 -25.44
C GLN A 79 15.64 -0.22 -24.64
N GLN A 80 14.56 -0.72 -25.24
CA GLN A 80 13.26 -0.86 -24.58
C GLN A 80 13.31 -1.88 -23.44
N GLU A 81 14.01 -3.00 -23.63
CA GLU A 81 14.24 -3.98 -22.56
C GLU A 81 15.03 -3.36 -21.39
N GLY A 82 16.03 -2.53 -21.68
CA GLY A 82 16.73 -1.76 -20.65
C GLY A 82 15.80 -0.81 -19.88
N ARG A 83 14.85 -0.16 -20.57
CA ARG A 83 13.83 0.70 -19.93
C ARG A 83 12.87 -0.11 -19.07
N LEU A 84 12.46 -1.30 -19.53
CA LEU A 84 11.61 -2.23 -18.78
C LEU A 84 12.26 -2.59 -17.44
N VAL A 85 13.51 -3.06 -17.46
CA VAL A 85 14.25 -3.45 -16.24
C VAL A 85 14.36 -2.27 -15.26
N ILE A 86 14.60 -1.06 -15.76
CA ILE A 86 14.64 0.14 -14.91
C ILE A 86 13.27 0.43 -14.30
N ALA A 87 12.20 0.33 -15.09
CA ALA A 87 10.84 0.57 -14.62
C ALA A 87 10.38 -0.48 -13.59
N GLU A 88 10.68 -1.76 -13.81
CA GLU A 88 10.44 -2.84 -12.85
C GLU A 88 11.15 -2.58 -11.53
N LYS A 89 12.42 -2.17 -11.58
CA LYS A 89 13.19 -1.80 -10.38
C LYS A 89 12.56 -0.62 -9.64
N GLN A 90 12.06 0.38 -10.36
CA GLN A 90 11.37 1.53 -9.75
C GLN A 90 10.05 1.14 -9.10
N VAL A 91 9.29 0.22 -9.72
CA VAL A 91 8.07 -0.35 -9.12
C VAL A 91 8.42 -1.09 -7.83
N GLU A 92 9.46 -1.91 -7.83
CA GLU A 92 9.86 -2.67 -6.64
C GLU A 92 10.32 -1.76 -5.50
N GLN A 93 11.07 -0.71 -5.81
CA GLN A 93 11.45 0.31 -4.84
C GLN A 93 10.23 1.04 -4.25
N ALA A 94 9.29 1.45 -5.11
CA ALA A 94 8.06 2.11 -4.66
C ALA A 94 7.18 1.17 -3.81
N ARG A 95 7.11 -0.11 -4.17
CA ARG A 95 6.39 -1.15 -3.43
C ARG A 95 7.01 -1.36 -2.05
N SER A 96 8.33 -1.45 -1.98
CA SER A 96 9.06 -1.59 -0.70
C SER A 96 8.78 -0.39 0.22
N ALA A 97 8.89 0.83 -0.31
CA ALA A 97 8.61 2.05 0.45
C ALA A 97 7.14 2.11 0.94
N TRP A 98 6.19 1.74 0.08
CA TRP A 98 4.78 1.67 0.47
C TRP A 98 4.53 0.63 1.57
N MET A 99 5.15 -0.56 1.47
CA MET A 99 5.03 -1.60 2.51
C MET A 99 5.54 -1.14 3.87
N GLU A 100 6.65 -0.39 3.91
CA GLU A 100 7.16 0.19 5.17
C GLU A 100 6.16 1.18 5.79
N MET A 101 5.55 2.05 4.97
CA MET A 101 4.52 2.99 5.42
C MET A 101 3.28 2.26 5.93
N HIS A 102 2.82 1.25 5.19
CA HIS A 102 1.69 0.41 5.57
C HIS A 102 1.92 -0.30 6.91
N GLN A 103 3.11 -0.90 7.08
CA GLN A 103 3.47 -1.58 8.33
C GLN A 103 3.53 -0.59 9.51
N ALA A 104 4.04 0.62 9.29
CA ALA A 104 4.04 1.67 10.30
C ALA A 104 2.61 2.06 10.72
N SER A 105 1.71 2.29 9.76
CA SER A 105 0.28 2.54 10.02
C SER A 105 -0.35 1.41 10.83
N LEU A 106 -0.19 0.16 10.38
CA LEU A 106 -0.78 -1.02 11.03
C LEU A 106 -0.28 -1.22 12.45
N SER A 107 1.02 -0.99 12.69
CA SER A 107 1.61 -1.10 14.03
C SER A 107 0.99 -0.09 15.00
N LEU A 108 0.72 1.14 14.53
CA LEU A 108 0.12 2.20 15.32
C LEU A 108 -1.36 1.94 15.60
N GLU A 109 -2.10 1.39 14.63
CA GLU A 109 -3.48 0.93 14.84
C GLU A 109 -3.57 -0.11 15.95
N LYS A 110 -2.72 -1.13 15.90
CA LYS A 110 -2.65 -2.18 16.93
C LYS A 110 -2.33 -1.60 18.30
N LEU A 111 -1.44 -0.60 18.38
CA LEU A 111 -1.11 0.09 19.63
C LEU A 111 -2.31 0.85 20.20
N ILE A 112 -3.04 1.59 19.36
CA ILE A 112 -4.25 2.32 19.75
C ILE A 112 -5.31 1.36 20.27
N GLU A 113 -5.54 0.27 19.54
CA GLU A 113 -6.52 -0.75 19.92
C GLU A 113 -6.17 -1.39 21.27
N ARG A 114 -4.90 -1.76 21.48
CA ARG A 114 -4.44 -2.29 22.76
C ARG A 114 -4.68 -1.31 23.90
N ARG A 115 -4.41 -0.01 23.69
CA ARG A 115 -4.65 1.02 24.71
C ARG A 115 -6.13 1.22 25.01
N ARG A 116 -7.00 1.22 24.00
CA ARG A 116 -8.45 1.29 24.19
C ARG A 116 -8.96 0.13 25.03
N ARG A 117 -8.49 -1.10 24.77
CA ARG A 117 -8.87 -2.27 25.58
C ARG A 117 -8.47 -2.12 27.05
N VAL A 118 -7.26 -1.62 27.31
CA VAL A 118 -6.79 -1.37 28.68
C VAL A 118 -7.63 -0.30 29.38
N GLU A 119 -7.94 0.82 28.70
CA GLU A 119 -8.81 1.86 29.26
C GLU A 119 -10.22 1.31 29.57
N ASN A 120 -10.83 0.59 28.63
CA ASN A 120 -12.14 -0.03 28.82
C ASN A 120 -12.15 -1.01 30.00
N THR A 121 -11.06 -1.75 30.21
CA THR A 121 -10.94 -2.69 31.34
C THR A 121 -10.84 -1.94 32.66
N LEU A 122 -10.06 -0.86 32.71
CA LEU A 122 -9.91 -0.04 33.92
C LEU A 122 -11.21 0.69 34.26
N ASP A 123 -11.91 1.23 33.26
CA ASP A 123 -13.18 1.91 33.46
C ASP A 123 -14.27 0.91 33.88
N GLY A 124 -14.32 -0.30 33.28
CA GLY A 124 -15.22 -1.36 33.70
C GLY A 124 -15.00 -1.79 35.15
N ARG A 125 -13.74 -1.93 35.59
CA ARG A 125 -13.41 -2.24 36.99
C ARG A 125 -13.85 -1.13 37.96
N LYS A 126 -13.72 0.13 37.56
CA LYS A 126 -14.20 1.27 38.37
C LYS A 126 -15.72 1.28 38.49
N GLN A 127 -16.42 1.10 37.38
CA GLN A 127 -17.89 1.02 37.36
C GLN A 127 -18.40 -0.13 38.23
N GLN A 128 -17.76 -1.30 38.13
CA GLN A 128 -18.10 -2.45 38.98
C GLN A 128 -17.90 -2.11 40.46
N TYR A 129 -16.75 -1.54 40.83
CA TYR A 129 -16.47 -1.14 42.21
C TYR A 129 -17.49 -0.13 42.76
N GLU A 130 -17.89 0.86 41.95
CA GLU A 130 -18.91 1.85 42.31
C GLU A 130 -20.29 1.21 42.50
N GLN A 131 -20.66 0.26 41.64
CA GLN A 131 -21.91 -0.50 41.75
C GLN A 131 -21.93 -1.38 43.00
N ASP A 132 -20.83 -2.07 43.29
CA ASP A 132 -20.69 -2.93 44.47
C ASP A 132 -20.78 -2.11 45.77
N LEU A 133 -20.11 -0.96 45.82
CA LEU A 133 -20.20 -0.01 46.93
C LEU A 133 -21.64 0.48 47.15
N TRP A 134 -22.32 0.85 46.06
CA TRP A 134 -23.70 1.31 46.12
C TRP A 134 -24.64 0.20 46.60
N ALA A 135 -24.50 -1.01 46.06
CA ALA A 135 -25.28 -2.18 46.46
C ALA A 135 -25.07 -2.51 47.94
N THR A 136 -23.81 -2.45 48.41
CA THR A 136 -23.46 -2.67 49.82
C THR A 136 -24.13 -1.62 50.71
N ARG A 137 -24.05 -0.33 50.37
CA ARG A 137 -24.71 0.75 51.14
C ARG A 137 -26.24 0.55 51.19
N LYS A 138 -26.86 0.19 50.07
CA LYS A 138 -28.29 -0.11 49.99
C LYS A 138 -28.68 -1.31 50.87
N ALA A 139 -27.87 -2.36 50.87
CA ALA A 139 -28.09 -3.53 51.70
C ALA A 139 -28.05 -3.19 53.20
N PHE A 140 -27.04 -2.44 53.65
CA PHE A 140 -26.95 -1.97 55.04
C PHE A 140 -28.16 -1.12 55.46
N GLN A 141 -28.58 -0.15 54.63
CA GLN A 141 -29.75 0.68 54.93
C GLN A 141 -31.04 -0.14 55.08
N LYS A 142 -31.18 -1.22 54.31
CA LYS A 142 -32.35 -2.10 54.38
C LYS A 142 -32.33 -2.94 55.67
N THR A 143 -31.16 -3.47 56.04
CA THR A 143 -31.00 -4.22 57.30
C THR A 143 -31.32 -3.35 58.52
N ASP A 144 -30.91 -2.08 58.53
CA ASP A 144 -31.23 -1.15 59.62
C ASP A 144 -32.72 -0.80 59.69
N GLN A 145 -33.42 -0.78 58.54
CA GLN A 145 -34.88 -0.58 58.49
C GLN A 145 -35.67 -1.81 58.93
N ASP A 146 -35.16 -3.02 58.67
CA ASP A 146 -35.81 -4.28 59.08
C ASP A 146 -35.59 -4.59 60.58
N LEU A 147 -34.65 -3.90 61.24
CA LEU A 147 -34.32 -4.04 62.67
C LEU A 147 -34.92 -2.93 63.56
N ALA A 148 -35.61 -1.95 62.98
CA ALA A 148 -36.30 -0.86 63.67
C ALA A 148 -37.82 -1.07 63.71
#